data_AF-A0A1E4GXT7-F1
#
_entry.id   AF-A0A1E4GXT7-F1
#
_cell.length_a   1.000
_cell.length_b   1.000
_cell.length_c   1.000
_cell.angle_alpha   90.00
_cell.angle_beta   90.00
_cell.angle_gamma   90.00
#
_symmetry.space_group_name_H-M   'P 1'
#
loop_
_entity.id
_entity.type
_entity.pdbx_description
1 polymer ?
#
loop_
_entity_poly.entity_id
_entity_poly.type
_entity_poly.pdbx_seq_one_letter_code
_entity_poly.pdbx_strand_id
1 'polypeptide(L)'
;MRRLIVSAVCLAALGLGSSALAAQPAVSAAKAHPADQCFPTQSVSGFSRVDDQNVDVTVGPRDVYRLTLFARSPDIDWSQRIALQSTGGSWICSGLDATVIVPSSLGPQRYPVTQIRKLSPAEVAAQKTRP
;
A
#
# COMPACT_ATOMS: atom_id res chain seq x y z
N MET A 1 -37.85 -45.26 43.07
CA MET A 1 -37.10 -44.26 42.30
C MET A 1 -38.06 -43.66 41.29
N ARG A 2 -38.46 -42.40 41.51
CA ARG A 2 -39.67 -41.76 41.00
C ARG A 2 -39.23 -40.58 40.13
N ARG A 3 -39.46 -40.64 38.81
CA ARG A 3 -39.44 -39.46 37.95
C ARG A 3 -40.67 -39.51 37.08
N LEU A 4 -41.70 -38.87 37.62
CA LEU A 4 -42.98 -38.63 36.97
C LEU A 4 -42.80 -37.53 35.91
N ILE A 5 -43.56 -37.75 34.86
CA ILE A 5 -43.81 -36.94 33.67
C ILE A 5 -44.45 -35.59 34.08
N VAL A 6 -44.32 -34.59 33.21
CA VAL A 6 -45.35 -33.61 32.79
C VAL A 6 -44.78 -32.18 32.77
N SER A 7 -44.74 -31.66 31.53
CA SER A 7 -44.56 -30.24 31.21
C SER A 7 -45.74 -29.41 31.71
N ALA A 8 -45.46 -28.21 32.23
CA ALA A 8 -46.45 -27.14 32.27
C ALA A 8 -45.75 -25.81 31.97
N VAL A 9 -46.21 -25.20 30.86
CA VAL A 9 -45.81 -23.92 30.28
C VAL A 9 -46.29 -22.77 31.16
N CYS A 10 -45.43 -21.78 31.40
CA CYS A 10 -45.86 -20.41 31.71
C CYS A 10 -45.04 -19.40 30.89
N LEU A 11 -45.76 -18.72 30.00
CA LEU A 11 -45.35 -17.56 29.20
C LEU A 11 -44.89 -16.39 30.07
N ALA A 12 -43.78 -15.75 29.69
CA ALA A 12 -43.59 -14.30 29.88
C ALA A 12 -42.66 -13.78 28.78
N ALA A 13 -43.27 -13.16 27.77
CA ALA A 13 -42.60 -12.29 26.82
C ALA A 13 -42.15 -11.00 27.51
N LEU A 14 -41.05 -10.40 27.03
CA LEU A 14 -40.71 -8.96 26.99
C LEU A 14 -39.20 -8.76 27.23
N GLY A 15 -38.48 -8.28 26.21
CA GLY A 15 -37.07 -7.94 26.33
C GLY A 15 -36.46 -7.58 24.99
N LEU A 16 -36.85 -6.40 24.49
CA LEU A 16 -36.38 -5.72 23.27
C LEU A 16 -34.89 -5.95 22.95
N GLY A 17 -34.65 -6.39 21.72
CA GLY A 17 -33.32 -6.40 21.12
C GLY A 17 -32.80 -4.99 20.95
N SER A 18 -31.65 -4.72 21.56
CA SER A 18 -30.77 -3.60 21.21
C SER A 18 -29.51 -4.19 20.62
N SER A 19 -29.56 -4.58 19.35
CA SER A 19 -28.36 -4.70 18.53
C SER A 19 -27.81 -3.29 18.37
N ALA A 20 -26.91 -2.91 19.27
CA ALA A 20 -26.08 -1.72 19.13
C ALA A 20 -25.30 -1.87 17.82
N LEU A 21 -25.79 -1.20 16.79
CA LEU A 21 -25.11 -1.04 15.51
C LEU A 21 -23.81 -0.31 15.83
N ALA A 22 -22.71 -1.07 15.87
CA ALA A 22 -21.38 -0.51 16.01
C ALA A 22 -21.16 0.47 14.85
N ALA A 23 -21.22 1.76 15.14
CA ALA A 23 -20.85 2.81 14.22
C ALA A 23 -19.37 2.62 13.88
N GLN A 24 -19.11 1.98 12.74
CA GLN A 24 -17.78 1.97 12.16
C GLN A 24 -17.41 3.42 11.87
N PRO A 25 -16.25 3.92 12.32
CA PRO A 25 -15.82 5.27 12.00
C PRO A 25 -15.73 5.37 10.48
N ALA A 26 -16.45 6.35 9.93
CA ALA A 26 -16.41 6.65 8.50
C ALA A 26 -14.96 6.97 8.13
N VAL A 27 -14.30 5.99 7.51
CA VAL A 27 -13.00 6.20 6.86
C VAL A 27 -13.27 7.26 5.81
N SER A 28 -12.70 8.45 6.00
CA SER A 28 -12.82 9.56 5.07
C SER A 28 -12.52 9.03 3.68
N ALA A 29 -13.51 9.16 2.77
CA ALA A 29 -13.39 8.68 1.41
C ALA A 29 -12.19 9.37 0.76
N ALA A 30 -11.06 8.66 0.70
CA ALA A 30 -9.90 9.07 -0.05
C ALA A 30 -10.38 9.37 -1.46
N LYS A 31 -10.03 10.57 -1.96
CA LYS A 31 -10.38 11.03 -3.31
C LYS A 31 -9.99 9.92 -4.29
N ALA A 32 -10.97 9.29 -4.92
CA ALA A 32 -10.72 8.15 -5.81
C ALA A 32 -9.90 8.65 -7.00
N HIS A 33 -8.59 8.40 -6.96
CA HIS A 33 -7.74 8.53 -8.13
C HIS A 33 -8.12 7.43 -9.13
N PRO A 34 -7.96 7.68 -10.45
CA PRO A 34 -8.13 6.65 -11.46
C PRO A 34 -7.34 5.40 -11.06
N ALA A 35 -7.92 4.21 -11.27
CA ALA A 35 -7.34 2.93 -10.84
C ALA A 35 -5.89 2.71 -11.37
N ASP A 36 -5.52 3.43 -12.43
CA ASP A 36 -4.22 3.34 -13.09
C ASP A 36 -3.17 4.31 -12.52
N GLN A 37 -3.55 5.19 -11.58
CA GLN A 37 -2.69 6.21 -11.00
C GLN A 37 -2.18 5.84 -9.61
N CYS A 38 -2.87 4.95 -8.90
CA CYS A 38 -2.46 4.53 -7.56
C CYS A 38 -2.12 3.06 -7.49
N PHE A 39 -1.26 2.72 -6.54
CA PHE A 39 -0.99 1.33 -6.19
C PHE A 39 -0.84 1.18 -4.68
N PRO A 40 -1.21 0.02 -4.11
CA PRO A 40 -0.95 -0.23 -2.71
C PRO A 40 0.56 -0.44 -2.52
N THR A 41 1.11 0.13 -1.47
CA THR A 41 2.55 0.03 -1.13
C THR A 41 2.98 -1.44 -1.02
N GLN A 42 2.08 -2.30 -0.55
CA GLN A 42 2.32 -3.73 -0.35
C GLN A 42 2.40 -4.55 -1.65
N SER A 43 1.89 -4.04 -2.79
CA SER A 43 2.00 -4.75 -4.07
C SER A 43 3.30 -4.47 -4.80
N VAL A 44 4.19 -3.66 -4.22
CA VAL A 44 5.53 -3.46 -4.76
C VAL A 44 6.31 -4.76 -4.66
N SER A 45 6.72 -5.27 -5.83
CA SER A 45 7.43 -6.54 -5.98
C SER A 45 8.89 -6.37 -6.39
N GLY A 46 9.28 -5.17 -6.82
CA GLY A 46 10.67 -4.91 -7.18
C GLY A 46 10.98 -3.44 -7.44
N PHE A 47 12.28 -3.16 -7.47
CA PHE A 47 12.86 -1.85 -7.73
C PHE A 47 13.93 -2.00 -8.82
N SER A 48 14.06 -1.02 -9.71
CA SER A 48 15.13 -0.97 -10.70
C SER A 48 15.67 0.45 -10.77
N ARG A 49 16.99 0.61 -10.62
CA ARG A 49 17.62 1.93 -10.75
C ARG A 49 17.63 2.36 -12.21
N VAL A 50 17.30 3.63 -12.45
CA VAL A 50 17.48 4.30 -13.73
C VAL A 50 18.74 5.17 -13.66
N ASP A 51 18.83 5.97 -12.61
CA ASP A 51 19.98 6.79 -12.25
C ASP A 51 19.92 7.11 -10.74
N ASP A 52 20.76 8.03 -10.24
CA ASP A 52 20.82 8.39 -8.81
C ASP A 52 19.58 9.12 -8.28
N GLN A 53 18.67 9.53 -9.14
CA GLN A 53 17.47 10.28 -8.77
C GLN A 53 16.18 9.61 -9.29
N ASN A 54 16.27 8.60 -10.15
CA ASN A 54 15.13 7.94 -10.75
C ASN A 54 15.15 6.42 -10.48
N VAL A 55 14.03 5.94 -9.95
CA VAL A 55 13.81 4.51 -9.65
C VAL A 55 12.52 4.06 -10.30
N ASP A 56 12.58 2.94 -11.01
CA ASP A 56 11.41 2.23 -11.47
C ASP A 56 10.94 1.26 -10.38
N VAL A 57 9.65 1.27 -10.08
CA VAL A 57 9.00 0.41 -9.10
C VAL A 57 8.03 -0.51 -9.81
N THR A 58 8.26 -1.81 -9.66
CA THR A 58 7.41 -2.86 -10.23
C THR A 58 6.31 -3.22 -9.25
N VAL A 59 5.07 -3.05 -9.69
CA VAL A 59 3.85 -3.34 -8.92
C VAL A 59 3.15 -4.58 -9.48
N GLY A 60 3.27 -4.81 -10.78
CA GLY A 60 2.74 -5.98 -11.46
C GLY A 60 3.48 -6.25 -12.78
N PRO A 61 3.09 -7.29 -13.53
CA PRO A 61 3.81 -7.72 -14.74
C PRO A 61 3.95 -6.65 -15.83
N ARG A 62 3.01 -5.70 -15.86
CA ARG A 62 2.95 -4.56 -16.79
C ARG A 62 2.82 -3.21 -16.08
N ASP A 63 2.73 -3.22 -14.76
CA ASP A 63 2.53 -2.02 -13.96
C ASP A 63 3.85 -1.64 -13.32
N VAL A 64 4.55 -0.74 -13.98
CA VAL A 64 5.81 -0.17 -13.51
C VAL A 64 5.66 1.34 -13.44
N TYR A 65 6.14 1.93 -12.36
CA TYR A 65 6.08 3.37 -12.12
C TYR A 65 7.48 3.94 -11.90
N ARG A 66 7.81 5.04 -12.58
CA ARG A 66 9.03 5.80 -12.32
C ARG A 66 8.77 6.79 -11.21
N LEU A 67 9.57 6.68 -10.16
CA LEU A 67 9.68 7.62 -9.06
C LEU A 67 10.88 8.52 -9.29
N THR A 68 10.68 9.83 -9.17
CA THR A 68 11.76 10.81 -9.13
C THR A 68 11.97 11.30 -7.71
N LEU A 69 13.17 11.11 -7.19
CA LEU A 69 13.56 11.52 -5.84
C LEU A 69 13.77 13.03 -5.78
N PHE A 70 13.52 13.61 -4.61
CA PHE A 70 13.78 15.02 -4.33
C PHE A 70 15.26 15.38 -4.42
N ALA A 71 16.14 14.47 -4.03
CA ALA A 71 17.59 14.62 -4.10
C ALA A 71 18.24 13.34 -4.66
N ARG A 72 19.46 13.47 -5.17
CA ARG A 72 20.26 12.33 -5.61
C ARG A 72 20.63 11.44 -4.42
N SER A 73 20.49 10.15 -4.61
CA SER A 73 20.90 9.11 -3.68
C SER A 73 22.10 8.36 -4.27
N PRO A 74 23.33 8.62 -3.82
CA PRO A 74 24.52 7.95 -4.33
C PRO A 74 24.54 6.46 -3.98
N ASP A 75 23.87 6.09 -2.88
CA ASP A 75 23.82 4.72 -2.36
C ASP A 75 22.61 3.94 -2.87
N ILE A 76 21.95 4.41 -3.93
CA ILE A 76 20.77 3.75 -4.52
C ILE A 76 21.21 2.50 -5.29
N ASP A 77 21.65 1.49 -4.55
CA ASP A 77 22.18 0.26 -5.09
C ASP A 77 21.09 -0.83 -5.23
N TRP A 78 21.27 -1.71 -6.21
CA TRP A 78 20.28 -2.57 -6.85
C TRP A 78 20.12 -3.87 -6.04
N SER A 79 20.68 -3.91 -4.82
CA SER A 79 20.83 -5.08 -3.96
C SER A 79 19.64 -5.31 -3.01
N GLN A 80 18.42 -5.03 -3.47
CA GLN A 80 17.16 -5.43 -2.83
C GLN A 80 16.83 -4.83 -1.46
N ARG A 81 17.56 -3.82 -0.99
CA ARG A 81 17.36 -3.27 0.37
C ARG A 81 16.69 -1.91 0.41
N ILE A 82 16.17 -1.43 -0.71
CA ILE A 82 15.40 -0.19 -0.75
C ILE A 82 13.96 -0.49 -0.32
N ALA A 83 13.38 0.36 0.52
CA ALA A 83 11.99 0.28 0.90
C ALA A 83 11.21 1.47 0.35
N LEU A 84 9.94 1.24 0.00
CA LEU A 84 9.00 2.29 -0.32
C LEU A 84 8.04 2.46 0.85
N GLN A 85 7.95 3.67 1.38
CA GLN A 85 7.03 4.01 2.45
C GLN A 85 5.95 4.96 1.92
N SER A 86 4.70 4.65 2.26
CA SER A 86 3.59 5.56 2.05
C SER A 86 3.42 6.53 3.23
N THR A 87 3.15 7.80 2.92
CA THR A 87 3.08 8.93 3.86
C THR A 87 1.64 9.43 3.93
N GLY A 88 0.72 8.65 4.49
CA GLY A 88 -0.71 9.04 4.54
C GLY A 88 -1.70 7.88 4.43
N GLY A 89 -1.22 6.65 4.23
CA GLY A 89 -2.06 5.45 4.17
C GLY A 89 -1.30 4.24 3.64
N SER A 90 -2.02 3.27 3.09
CA SER A 90 -1.42 2.11 2.40
C SER A 90 -1.25 2.29 0.90
N TRP A 91 -1.76 3.38 0.32
CA TRP A 91 -1.78 3.65 -1.11
C TRP A 91 -0.85 4.80 -1.50
N ILE A 92 -0.19 4.67 -2.64
CA ILE A 92 0.66 5.69 -3.24
C ILE A 92 0.01 6.13 -4.54
N CYS A 93 -0.30 7.42 -4.62
CA CYS A 93 -1.01 8.03 -5.74
C CYS A 93 -0.20 9.14 -6.42
N SER A 94 0.69 9.77 -5.66
CA SER A 94 1.54 10.88 -6.08
C SER A 94 2.86 10.87 -5.33
N GLY A 95 3.80 11.75 -5.73
CA GLY A 95 5.11 11.85 -5.07
C GLY A 95 5.00 12.22 -3.58
N LEU A 96 4.02 13.05 -3.22
CA LEU A 96 3.80 13.48 -1.84
C LEU A 96 3.42 12.33 -0.91
N ASP A 97 2.85 11.26 -1.48
CA ASP A 97 2.44 10.08 -0.73
C ASP A 97 3.60 9.10 -0.52
N ALA A 98 4.79 9.35 -1.07
CA ALA A 98 5.87 8.37 -1.13
C ALA A 98 7.22 8.89 -0.62
N THR A 99 7.88 8.06 0.18
CA THR A 99 9.28 8.22 0.57
C THR A 99 10.04 6.95 0.23
N VAL A 100 11.14 7.09 -0.51
CA VAL A 100 12.09 6.00 -0.75
C VAL A 100 13.11 5.96 0.39
N ILE A 101 13.27 4.80 0.99
CA ILE A 101 14.22 4.57 2.08
C ILE A 101 15.37 3.75 1.52
N VAL A 102 16.56 4.35 1.48
CA VAL A 102 17.78 3.74 0.96
C VAL A 102 18.74 3.47 2.12
N PRO A 103 19.17 2.23 2.36
CA PRO A 103 20.21 1.95 3.34
C PRO A 103 21.53 2.61 2.94
N SER A 104 22.20 3.26 3.88
CA SER A 104 23.57 3.75 3.70
C SER A 104 24.46 3.27 4.84
N SER A 105 25.77 3.50 4.73
CA SER A 105 26.76 3.22 5.79
C SER A 105 26.49 3.98 7.10
N LEU A 106 25.84 5.15 7.02
CA LEU A 106 25.47 5.99 8.16
C LEU A 106 24.05 5.72 8.68
N GLY A 107 23.36 4.73 8.11
CA GLY A 107 21.98 4.37 8.43
C GLY A 107 21.00 4.64 7.29
N PRO A 108 19.71 4.31 7.44
CA PRO A 108 18.71 4.49 6.39
C PRO A 108 18.50 5.98 6.07
N GLN A 109 18.73 6.34 4.80
CA GLN A 109 18.44 7.66 4.25
C GLN A 109 17.03 7.69 3.65
N ARG A 110 16.36 8.84 3.75
CA ARG A 110 14.98 9.02 3.31
C ARG A 110 14.93 10.07 2.22
N TYR A 111 14.42 9.67 1.07
CA TYR A 111 14.29 10.51 -0.11
C TYR A 111 12.80 10.68 -0.43
N PRO A 112 12.20 11.83 -0.10
CA PRO A 112 10.85 12.15 -0.56
C PRO A 112 10.76 12.07 -2.07
N VAL A 113 9.64 11.56 -2.57
CA VAL A 113 9.39 11.50 -4.02
C VAL A 113 8.76 12.82 -4.47
N THR A 114 9.20 13.34 -5.59
CA THR A 114 8.65 14.56 -6.19
C THR A 114 7.66 14.26 -7.30
N GLN A 115 7.89 13.17 -8.05
CA GLN A 115 7.07 12.79 -9.17
C GLN A 115 6.91 11.28 -9.26
N ILE A 116 5.71 10.84 -9.65
CA ILE A 116 5.39 9.46 -10.00
C ILE A 116 4.75 9.45 -11.38
N ARG A 117 5.22 8.58 -12.27
CA ARG A 117 4.57 8.33 -13.55
C ARG A 117 4.54 6.85 -13.88
N LYS A 118 3.49 6.39 -14.53
CA LYS A 118 3.44 5.04 -15.09
C LYS A 118 4.35 4.97 -16.33
N LEU A 119 5.06 3.86 -16.49
CA LEU A 119 5.84 3.59 -17.69
C LEU A 119 4.90 3.10 -18.80
N SER A 120 5.23 3.48 -20.04
CA SER A 120 4.61 2.90 -21.22
C SER A 120 5.05 1.44 -21.42
N PRO A 121 4.29 0.62 -22.16
CA PRO A 121 4.67 -0.77 -22.42
C PRO A 121 6.05 -0.93 -23.06
N ALA A 122 6.45 0.02 -23.92
CA ALA A 122 7.77 0.03 -24.54
C ALA A 122 8.88 0.30 -23.52
N GLU A 123 8.67 1.24 -22.59
CA GLU A 123 9.62 1.52 -21.50
C GLU A 123 9.74 0.33 -20.54
N VAL A 124 8.63 -0.35 -20.23
CA VAL A 124 8.64 -1.57 -19.39
C VAL A 124 9.44 -2.69 -20.06
N ALA A 125 9.30 -2.87 -21.38
CA ALA A 125 10.11 -3.85 -22.11
C ALA A 125 11.60 -3.50 -22.05
N ALA A 126 11.95 -2.23 -22.25
CA ALA A 126 13.33 -1.75 -22.18
C ALA A 126 13.94 -1.88 -20.77
N GLN A 127 13.16 -1.65 -19.72
CA GLN A 127 13.58 -1.86 -18.33
C GLN A 127 13.98 -3.32 -18.09
N LYS A 128 13.19 -4.29 -18.58
CA LYS A 128 13.45 -5.73 -18.40
C LYS A 128 14.74 -6.20 -19.08
N THR A 129 15.22 -5.48 -20.07
CA THR A 129 16.48 -5.78 -20.77
C THR A 129 17.70 -5.14 -20.09
N ARG A 130 17.49 -4.23 -19.13
CA ARG A 130 18.59 -3.63 -18.36
C ARG A 130 19.16 -4.71 -17.41
N PRO A 131 20.48 -4.98 -17.47
CA PRO A 131 21.12 -6.00 -16.64
C PRO A 131 21.09 -5.64 -15.16
#